data_AF-A0A2V6AMD4-F1
#
_entry.id   AF-A0A2V6AMD4-F1
#
_cell.length_a   1.000
_cell.length_b   1.000
_cell.length_c   1.000
_cell.angle_alpha   90.00
_cell.angle_beta   90.00
_cell.angle_gamma   90.00
#
_symmetry.space_group_name_H-M   'P 1'
#
loop_
_entity.id
_entity.type
_entity.pdbx_description
1 polymer ?
#
loop_
_entity_poly.entity_id
_entity_poly.type
_entity_poly.pdbx_seq_one_letter_code
_entity_poly.pdbx_strand_id
1 'polypeptide(L)' 'MAWVYILRGTSRHYVGATDDLQRRITEHERGSNHTTHRLGNRIELVVAKELP' A
#
# COMPACT_ATOMS: atom_id res chain seq x y z
N MET A 1 4.99 5.34 -14.28
CA MET A 1 3.76 4.73 -14.84
C MET A 1 2.73 4.74 -13.73
N ALA A 2 1.44 4.99 -13.99
CA ALA A 2 0.47 5.14 -12.91
C ALA A 2 0.00 3.77 -12.41
N TRP A 3 0.00 3.58 -11.09
CA TRP A 3 -0.45 2.35 -10.44
C TRP A 3 -1.62 2.65 -9.52
N VAL A 4 -2.58 1.73 -9.47
CA VAL A 4 -3.57 1.62 -8.40
C VAL A 4 -3.34 0.30 -7.69
N TYR A 5 -3.29 0.33 -6.36
CA TYR A 5 -2.99 -0.85 -5.55
C TYR A 5 -3.89 -0.96 -4.32
N ILE A 6 -4.05 -2.19 -3.84
CA ILE A 6 -4.78 -2.50 -2.61
C ILE A 6 -3.86 -3.24 -1.66
N LEU A 7 -3.73 -2.70 -0.44
CA LEU A 7 -3.09 -3.36 0.69
C LEU A 7 -4.15 -3.93 1.62
N ARG A 8 -3.96 -5.16 2.07
CA ARG A 8 -4.73 -5.77 3.13
C ARG A 8 -3.97 -5.62 4.45
N GLY A 9 -4.58 -4.90 5.38
CA GLY A 9 -4.15 -4.83 6.78
C GLY A 9 -4.89 -5.85 7.65
N THR A 10 -4.64 -5.82 8.96
CA THR A 10 -5.25 -6.72 9.95
C THR A 10 -6.78 -6.57 10.04
N SER A 11 -7.31 -5.36 9.88
CA SER A 11 -8.76 -5.10 10.01
C SER A 11 -9.38 -4.34 8.83
N ARG A 12 -8.57 -3.80 7.92
CA ARG A 12 -9.02 -2.89 6.85
C ARG A 12 -8.20 -3.08 5.58
N HIS A 13 -8.80 -2.73 4.46
CA HIS A 13 -8.09 -2.55 3.20
C HIS A 13 -7.71 -1.09 3.01
N TYR A 14 -6.58 -0.85 2.37
CA TYR A 14 -6.13 0.47 1.92
C TYR A 14 -6.02 0.46 0.42
N VAL A 15 -6.61 1.46 -0.23
CA VAL A 15 -6.50 1.66 -1.67
C VAL A 15 -5.64 2.90 -1.89
N GLY A 16 -4.61 2.76 -2.72
CA GLY A 16 -3.69 3.83 -3.03
C GLY A 16 -3.39 3.92 -4.52
N ALA A 17 -2.86 5.07 -4.92
CA ALA A 17 -2.32 5.28 -6.25
C ALA A 17 -0.92 5.89 -6.14
N THR A 18 -0.03 5.53 -7.07
CA THR A 18 1.37 5.96 -7.06
C THR A 18 1.98 5.84 -8.46
N ASP A 19 3.04 6.60 -8.73
CA ASP A 19 3.85 6.48 -9.94
C ASP A 19 4.98 5.45 -9.81
N ASP A 20 5.34 5.13 -8.57
CA ASP A 20 6.33 4.14 -8.15
C ASP A 20 5.73 3.21 -7.09
N LEU A 21 5.40 1.99 -7.49
CA LEU A 21 4.77 1.00 -6.62
C LEU A 21 5.74 0.41 -5.60
N GLN A 22 6.98 0.09 -6.01
CA GLN A 22 7.94 -0.57 -5.14
C GLN A 22 8.40 0.35 -4.00
N ARG A 23 8.73 1.61 -4.33
CA ARG A 23 9.07 2.62 -3.31
C ARG A 23 7.92 2.77 -2.33
N ARG A 24 6.68 2.87 -2.83
CA ARG A 24 5.50 3.07 -1.99
C ARG A 24 5.21 1.89 -1.06
N ILE A 25 5.36 0.65 -1.52
CA ILE A 25 5.22 -0.53 -0.65
C ILE A 25 6.28 -0.53 0.44
N THR A 26 7.54 -0.24 0.08
CA THR A 26 8.66 -0.15 1.04
C THR A 26 8.38 0.91 2.12
N GLU A 27 7.81 2.05 1.74
CA GLU A 27 7.40 3.10 2.69
C GLU A 27 6.31 2.62 3.65
N HIS A 28 5.36 1.82 3.17
CA HIS A 28 4.33 1.22 4.01
C HIS A 28 4.93 0.18 4.99
N GLU A 29 5.82 -0.69 4.52
CA GLU A 29 6.48 -1.70 5.37
C GLU A 29 7.35 -1.06 6.47
N ARG A 30 7.99 0.07 6.18
CA ARG A 30 8.77 0.84 7.17
C ARG A 30 7.91 1.49 8.26
N GLY A 31 6.58 1.53 8.11
CA GLY A 31 5.67 2.05 9.12
C GLY A 31 5.76 3.56 9.38
N SER A 32 6.51 4.33 8.57
CA SER A 32 6.77 5.76 8.84
C SER A 32 5.54 6.68 8.72
N ASN A 33 4.43 6.20 8.15
CA ASN A 33 3.22 7.01 7.98
C ASN A 33 2.13 6.62 9.00
N HIS A 34 1.57 7.63 9.67
CA HIS A 34 0.49 7.49 10.65
C HIS A 34 -0.72 6.73 10.10
N THR A 35 -1.03 6.88 8.81
CA THR A 35 -2.11 6.15 8.12
C THR A 35 -1.81 4.67 7.94
N THR A 36 -0.54 4.28 7.83
CA THR A 36 -0.11 2.88 7.69
C THR A 36 -0.15 2.13 9.02
N HIS A 37 0.14 2.79 10.14
CA HIS A 37 -0.01 2.20 11.48
C HIS A 37 -1.44 1.69 11.73
N ARG A 38 -2.44 2.35 11.14
CA ARG A 38 -3.85 1.96 11.27
C ARG A 38 -4.21 0.72 10.44
N LEU A 39 -3.36 0.28 9.50
CA LEU A 39 -3.54 -0.99 8.81
C LEU A 39 -3.18 -2.18 9.70
N GLY A 40 -2.44 -1.97 10.79
CA GLY A 40 -1.98 -3.03 11.70
C GLY A 40 -0.57 -3.53 11.37
N ASN A 41 -0.13 -4.54 12.11
CA ASN A 41 1.26 -4.99 12.12
C ASN A 41 1.66 -5.83 10.90
N ARG A 42 0.69 -6.25 10.09
CA ARG A 42 0.93 -7.00 8.86
C ARG A 42 0.19 -6.33 7.71
N ILE A 43 0.93 -6.09 6.65
CA ILE A 43 0.45 -5.48 5.43
C ILE A 43 0.81 -6.41 4.28
N GLU A 44 -0.17 -6.71 3.44
CA GLU A 44 0.00 -7.58 2.28
C GLU A 44 -0.50 -6.84 1.04
N LEU A 45 0.31 -6.81 -0.02
CA LEU A 45 -0.15 -6.35 -1.32
C LEU A 45 -1.04 -7.42 -1.94
N VAL A 46 -2.33 -7.13 -2.09
CA VAL A 46 -3.31 -8.08 -2.64
C VAL A 46 -3.71 -7.77 -4.08
N VAL A 47 -3.59 -6.50 -4.49
CA VAL A 47 -3.86 -6.07 -5.87
C VAL A 47 -2.86 -4.98 -6.25
N ALA A 48 -2.33 -5.06 -7.47
CA ALA A 48 -1.64 -3.97 -8.13
C ALA A 48 -2.04 -3.98 -9.62
N LYS A 49 -2.46 -2.81 -10.12
CA LYS A 49 -2.82 -2.62 -11.51
C LYS A 49 -2.12 -1.39 -12.06
N GLU A 50 -1.34 -1.60 -13.11
CA GLU A 50 -0.80 -0.54 -13.93
C GLU A 50 -1.91 0.06 -14.80
N LEU A 51 -1.93 1.37 -14.89
CA LEU A 51 -2.84 2.11 -15.75
C LEU A 51 -2.09 2.59 -17.00
N PRO A 52 -2.74 2.56 -18.17
CA PRO A 52 -2.19 3.10 -19.41
C PRO A 52 -1.94 4.60 -19.34
#